data_AF-A0A0U1NYB1-F1
#
_entry.id   AF-A0A0U1NYB1-F1
#
_cell.length_a   1.000
_cell.length_b   1.000
_cell.length_c   1.000
_cell.angle_alpha   90.00
_cell.angle_beta   90.00
_cell.angle_gamma   90.00
#
_symmetry.space_group_name_H-M   'P 1'
#
loop_
_entity.id
_entity.type
_entity.pdbx_description
1 polymer ?
#
loop_
_entity_poly.entity_id
_entity_poly.type
_entity_poly.pdbx_seq_one_letter_code
_entity_poly.pdbx_strand_id
1 'polypeptide(L)' 'MEKHQISDSFYYARTRDRVGGTIRTEVFKLENGIFKAFSSYSQDEDEKIVGFAQSCNDEEAVKLSRKALRKEWKA' A
#
# COMPACT_ATOMS: atom_id res chain seq x y z
N MET A 1 1.74 -11.55 3.77
CA MET A 1 1.40 -10.13 3.95
C MET A 1 0.75 -10.03 5.31
N GLU A 2 1.29 -9.22 6.21
CA GLU A 2 0.73 -9.07 7.55
C GLU A 2 -0.24 -7.88 7.53
N LYS A 3 -1.53 -8.13 7.82
CA LYS A 3 -2.57 -7.10 7.89
C LYS A 3 -2.81 -6.75 9.36
N HIS A 4 -2.73 -5.46 9.67
CA HIS A 4 -3.06 -4.93 10.98
C HIS A 4 -4.33 -4.08 10.86
N GLN A 5 -5.45 -4.65 11.31
CA GLN A 5 -6.74 -3.98 11.31
C GLN A 5 -6.75 -2.85 12.34
N ILE A 6 -7.23 -1.66 11.95
CA ILE A 6 -7.42 -0.52 12.86
C ILE A 6 -8.91 -0.22 13.03
N SER A 7 -9.70 -0.31 11.95
CA SER A 7 -11.16 -0.23 11.97
C SER A 7 -11.74 -1.08 10.84
N ASP A 8 -13.05 -1.30 10.79
CA ASP A 8 -13.69 -2.09 9.72
C ASP A 8 -13.42 -1.56 8.31
N SER A 9 -13.14 -0.26 8.19
CA SER A 9 -12.86 0.43 6.93
C SER A 9 -11.38 0.70 6.69
N PHE A 10 -10.48 0.41 7.65
CA PHE A 10 -9.07 0.76 7.54
C PHE A 10 -8.14 -0.27 8.17
N TYR A 11 -7.11 -0.64 7.42
CA TYR A 11 -6.00 -1.45 7.91
C TYR A 11 -4.70 -1.05 7.23
N TYR A 12 -3.57 -1.42 7.83
CA TYR A 12 -2.29 -1.35 7.13
C TYR A 12 -1.73 -2.75 6.88
N ALA A 13 -1.18 -2.95 5.69
CA ALA A 13 -0.45 -4.14 5.32
C ALA A 13 1.05 -3.86 5.34
N ARG A 14 1.83 -4.77 5.93
CA ARG A 14 3.29 -4.77 5.81
C ARG A 14 3.71 -5.86 4.85
N THR A 15 4.55 -5.48 3.89
CA THR A 15 5.17 -6.43 2.95
C THR A 15 6.66 -6.14 2.83
N ARG A 16 7.45 -7.19 2.67
CA ARG A 16 8.86 -7.05 2.32
C ARG A 16 9.00 -6.88 0.81
N ASP A 17 9.89 -6.00 0.40
CA ASP A 17 10.37 -5.95 -0.97
C ASP A 17 11.52 -6.93 -1.19
N ARG A 18 11.89 -7.17 -2.46
CA ARG A 18 12.96 -8.13 -2.84
C ARG A 18 14.34 -7.76 -2.29
N VAL A 19 14.58 -6.48 -2.03
CA VAL A 19 15.83 -5.94 -1.46
C VAL A 19 15.81 -5.86 0.08
N GLY A 20 14.77 -6.40 0.73
CA GLY A 20 14.67 -6.42 2.20
C GLY A 20 14.02 -5.17 2.82
N GLY A 21 13.72 -4.14 2.02
CA GLY A 21 12.97 -2.97 2.46
C GLY A 21 11.54 -3.32 2.89
N THR A 22 11.03 -2.62 3.92
CA THR A 22 9.64 -2.78 4.36
C THR A 22 8.76 -1.75 3.66
N ILE A 23 7.75 -2.24 2.95
CA ILE A 23 6.68 -1.43 2.37
C ILE A 23 5.49 -1.47 3.32
N ARG A 24 5.04 -0.30 3.73
CA ARG A 24 3.78 -0.10 4.44
C ARG A 24 2.72 0.31 3.42
N THR A 25 1.61 -0.42 3.40
CA THR A 25 0.46 -0.10 2.54
C THR A 25 -0.75 0.21 3.41
N GLU A 26 -1.27 1.42 3.30
CA GLU A 26 -2.51 1.85 3.95
C GLU A 26 -3.68 1.49 3.04
N VAL A 27 -4.68 0.77 3.57
CA VAL A 27 -5.81 0.28 2.79
C VAL A 27 -7.11 0.78 3.40
N PHE A 28 -7.90 1.48 2.59
CA PHE A 28 -9.20 2.03 2.96
C PHE A 28 -10.29 1.33 2.16
N LYS A 29 -11.27 0.74 2.85
CA LYS A 29 -12.50 0.21 2.25
C LYS A 29 -13.56 1.31 2.23
N LEU A 30 -14.03 1.65 1.04
CA LEU A 30 -15.11 2.60 0.82
C LEU A 30 -16.48 1.92 0.96
N GLU A 31 -17.52 2.71 1.16
CA GLU A 31 -18.90 2.23 1.30
C GLU A 31 -19.39 1.46 0.06
N ASN A 32 -18.89 1.81 -1.12
CA ASN A 32 -19.20 1.13 -2.38
C ASN A 32 -18.41 -0.18 -2.59
N GLY A 33 -17.67 -0.65 -1.58
CA GLY A 33 -16.87 -1.89 -1.66
C GLY A 33 -15.55 -1.75 -2.41
N ILE A 34 -15.17 -0.54 -2.84
CA ILE A 34 -13.86 -0.29 -3.44
C ILE A 34 -12.81 -0.13 -2.35
N PHE A 35 -11.65 -0.72 -2.56
CA PHE A 35 -10.46 -0.55 -1.73
C PHE A 35 -9.51 0.44 -2.39
N LYS A 36 -9.07 1.45 -1.63
CA LYS A 36 -7.96 2.34 -1.98
C LYS A 36 -6.72 1.90 -1.23
N ALA A 37 -5.61 1.74 -1.92
CA ALA A 37 -4.34 1.33 -1.34
C ALA A 37 -3.24 2.35 -1.61
N PHE A 38 -2.50 2.72 -0.56
CA PHE A 38 -1.41 3.69 -0.60
C PHE A 38 -0.14 3.03 -0.05
N SER A 39 0.78 2.68 -0.94
CA SER A 39 2.04 2.01 -0.58
C SER A 39 3.16 3.03 -0.44
N SER A 40 3.96 2.92 0.62
CA SER A 40 5.14 3.76 0.84
C SER A 40 6.26 2.94 1.48
N TYR A 41 7.50 3.35 1.22
CA TYR A 41 8.64 2.84 1.99
C TYR A 41 8.63 3.48 3.37
N SER A 42 8.98 2.69 4.39
CA SER A 42 9.09 3.17 5.77
C SER A 42 10.44 3.84 6.06
N GLN A 43 11.19 4.23 5.04
CA GLN A 43 12.52 4.84 5.19
C GLN A 43 12.40 6.36 5.36
N ASP A 44 13.05 6.83 6.43
CA ASP A 44 13.46 8.18 6.82
C ASP A 44 12.95 9.36 5.96
N GLU A 45 12.03 10.08 6.62
CA GLU A 45 11.44 11.43 6.54
C GLU A 45 11.60 12.40 5.35
N ASP A 46 12.48 12.25 4.36
CA ASP A 46 12.67 13.31 3.36
C ASP A 46 12.06 13.04 1.97
N GLU A 47 11.87 11.78 1.54
CA GLU A 47 11.24 11.49 0.24
C GLU A 47 10.28 10.28 0.31
N LYS A 48 9.09 10.51 0.86
CA LYS A 48 8.04 9.48 0.89
C LYS A 48 7.36 9.36 -0.47
N ILE A 49 7.93 8.57 -1.36
CA ILE A 49 7.24 8.16 -2.60
C ILE A 49 6.02 7.32 -2.21
N VAL A 50 4.84 7.71 -2.72
CA VAL A 50 3.57 7.02 -2.47
C VAL A 50 3.04 6.41 -3.76
N GLY A 51 2.93 5.08 -3.79
CA GLY A 51 2.22 4.38 -4.84
C GLY A 51 0.74 4.27 -4.53
N PHE A 52 -0.12 4.59 -5.49
CA PHE A 52 -1.57 4.54 -5.35
C PHE A 52 -2.21 3.50 -6.28
N ALA A 53 -3.27 2.84 -5.80
CA ALA A 53 -4.19 2.09 -6.65
C ALA A 53 -5.55 1.89 -5.97
N GLN A 54 -6.54 1.50 -6.77
CA GLN A 54 -7.86 1.08 -6.30
C GLN A 54 -8.33 -0.20 -7.01
N SER A 55 -9.08 -1.05 -6.30
CA SER A 55 -9.75 -2.24 -6.85
C SER A 55 -10.93 -2.63 -5.96
N CYS A 56 -11.88 -3.42 -6.48
CA CYS A 56 -12.91 -4.09 -5.67
C CYS A 56 -12.35 -5.26 -4.85
N ASN A 57 -11.09 -5.63 -5.07
CA ASN A 57 -10.34 -6.61 -4.28
C ASN A 57 -9.18 -5.90 -3.56
N ASP A 58 -9.05 -6.13 -2.25
CA ASP A 58 -8.08 -5.44 -1.42
C ASP A 58 -6.63 -5.88 -1.71
N GLU A 59 -6.39 -7.17 -1.90
CA GLU A 59 -5.07 -7.71 -2.27
C GLU A 59 -4.60 -7.19 -3.63
N GLU A 60 -5.52 -7.05 -4.58
CA GLU A 60 -5.22 -6.48 -5.88
C GLU A 60 -4.87 -4.99 -5.78
N ALA A 61 -5.64 -4.21 -5.00
CA ALA A 61 -5.31 -2.80 -4.74
C ALA A 61 -3.92 -2.65 -4.11
N VAL A 62 -3.57 -3.50 -3.14
CA VAL A 62 -2.22 -3.54 -2.54
C VAL A 62 -1.16 -3.89 -3.58
N LYS A 63 -1.38 -4.91 -4.42
CA LYS A 63 -0.42 -5.31 -5.46
C LYS A 63 -0.19 -4.19 -6.49
N LEU A 64 -1.26 -3.53 -6.94
CA LEU A 64 -1.19 -2.45 -7.91
C LEU A 64 -0.52 -1.20 -7.32
N SER A 65 -0.85 -0.82 -6.08
CA SER A 65 -0.22 0.34 -5.43
C SER A 65 1.29 0.14 -5.23
N ARG A 66 1.74 -1.08 -4.91
CA ARG A 66 3.17 -1.43 -4.87
C ARG A 66 3.84 -1.35 -6.24
N LYS A 67 3.13 -1.74 -7.30
CA LYS A 67 3.64 -1.60 -8.68
C LYS A 67 3.78 -0.12 -9.06
N ALA A 68 2.82 0.72 -8.66
CA ALA A 68 2.90 2.17 -8.83
C ALA A 68 4.08 2.76 -8.05
N LEU A 69 4.24 2.41 -6.77
CA LEU A 69 5.37 2.83 -5.93
C LEU A 69 6.73 2.55 -6.61
N ARG A 70 6.90 1.33 -7.15
CA ARG A 70 8.14 0.94 -7.84
C ARG A 70 8.38 1.66 -9.16
N LYS A 71 7.33 2.18 -9.81
CA LYS A 71 7.48 2.99 -11.02
C LYS A 71 8.00 4.37 -10.64
N GLU A 72 7.35 5.00 -9.66
CA GLU A 72 7.74 6.32 -9.15
C GLU A 72 9.17 6.30 -8.58
N TRP A 73 9.56 5.26 -7.85
CA TRP A 73 10.92 5.12 -7.32
C TRP A 73 12.02 5.01 -8.39
N LYS A 74 11.68 4.53 -9.58
CA LYS A 74 12.63 4.36 -10.68
C LYS A 74 12.70 5.58 -11.61
N ALA A 75 11.77 6.52 -11.46
CA ALA A 75 11.72 7.74 -12.26
C ALA A 75 12.75 8.74 -11.73
#